data_AF-A0A7S2Q7A5-F1
#
_entry.id   AF-A0A7S2Q7A5-F1
#
_cell.length_a   1.000
_cell.length_b   1.000
_cell.length_c   1.000
_cell.angle_alpha   90.00
_cell.angle_beta   90.00
_cell.angle_gamma   90.00
#
_symmetry.space_group_name_H-M   'P 1'
#
loop_
_entity.id
_entity.type
_entity.pdbx_description
1 polymer ?
#
loop_
_entity_poly.entity_id
_entity_poly.type
_entity_poly.pdbx_seq_one_letter_code
_entity_poly.pdbx_strand_id
1 'polypeptide(L)'
;VIPLSGFSDGSGGVALATKWNQGERIRAEKMVTHAWSSIFTDLVAAIVADGTGREHYDEEADLLAGGRIEELKVRLREAGTLHRVYWVCAISINQHAGICGGYGLAPPEHGPRYDAWAESQLNTVTKQAYPLCSCAEPKFFNSAPARCELNKFDDMMALLSADAGITQVVAMDKSFALLSRVWCLAEIVEAAASRTPQRVLVYDGECVEAEYHRLKRLDIRECEAT
;
A
#
# COMPACT_ATOMS: atom_id res chain seq x y z
N VAL A 1 6.50 -4.84 8.04
CA VAL A 1 7.62 -3.97 8.48
C VAL A 1 8.69 -3.97 7.43
N ILE A 2 9.19 -2.81 7.03
CA ILE A 2 10.31 -2.73 6.11
C ILE A 2 11.60 -2.71 6.94
N PRO A 3 12.44 -3.78 6.96
CA PRO A 3 13.60 -3.84 7.85
C PRO A 3 14.59 -2.68 7.61
N LEU A 4 14.66 -2.18 6.38
CA LEU A 4 15.49 -1.05 5.99
C LEU A 4 15.15 0.25 6.73
N SER A 5 13.95 0.38 7.32
CA SER A 5 13.54 1.58 8.05
C SER A 5 13.93 1.58 9.54
N GLY A 6 14.48 0.48 10.07
CA GLY A 6 14.94 0.38 11.46
C GLY A 6 16.32 0.99 11.71
N PHE A 7 16.57 1.50 12.91
CA PHE A 7 17.90 1.94 13.33
C PHE A 7 18.79 0.75 13.71
N SER A 8 20.09 0.84 13.40
CA SER A 8 21.04 -0.26 13.63
C SER A 8 21.34 -0.51 15.11
N ASP A 9 21.06 0.47 15.98
CA ASP A 9 21.23 0.37 17.43
C ASP A 9 20.01 -0.28 18.14
N GLY A 10 18.97 -0.64 17.38
CA GLY A 10 17.74 -1.25 17.92
C GLY A 10 16.82 -0.27 18.65
N SER A 11 17.16 1.03 18.70
CA SER A 11 16.37 2.05 19.40
C SER A 11 14.96 2.20 18.83
N GLY A 12 14.76 1.88 17.55
CA GLY A 12 13.48 2.05 16.90
C GLY A 12 13.57 2.10 15.38
N GLY A 13 12.75 2.96 14.80
CA GLY A 13 12.78 3.22 13.37
C GLY A 13 11.84 4.35 12.96
N VAL A 14 11.94 4.75 11.69
CA VAL A 14 11.12 5.80 11.09
C VAL A 14 10.34 5.25 9.90
N ALA A 15 9.50 6.07 9.26
CA ALA A 15 8.99 5.73 7.94
C ALA A 15 10.15 5.55 6.95
N LEU A 16 10.02 4.63 5.99
CA LEU A 16 11.06 4.42 4.98
C LEU A 16 11.25 5.67 4.11
N ALA A 17 10.16 6.39 3.82
CA ALA A 17 10.20 7.68 3.13
C ALA A 17 11.12 8.67 3.84
N THR A 18 11.08 8.74 5.18
CA THR A 18 11.97 9.62 5.96
C THR A 18 13.44 9.29 5.74
N LYS A 19 13.81 8.00 5.65
CA LYS A 19 15.20 7.62 5.35
C LYS A 19 15.60 7.94 3.93
N TRP A 20 14.76 7.57 2.96
CA TRP A 20 15.05 7.81 1.54
C TRP A 20 15.13 9.31 1.20
N ASN A 21 14.36 10.14 1.89
CA ASN A 21 14.37 11.59 1.73
C ASN A 21 15.32 12.29 2.71
N GLN A 22 16.18 11.56 3.43
CA GLN A 22 17.17 12.14 4.36
C GLN A 22 16.56 13.08 5.42
N GLY A 23 15.35 12.78 5.88
CA GLY A 23 14.60 13.61 6.83
C GLY A 23 13.86 14.79 6.21
N GLU A 24 14.04 15.06 4.91
CA GLU A 24 13.34 16.12 4.21
C GLU A 24 11.88 15.74 3.97
N ARG A 25 11.00 16.73 4.14
CA ARG A 25 9.59 16.60 3.83
C ARG A 25 9.40 16.84 2.34
N ILE A 26 9.29 15.75 1.59
CA ILE A 26 8.96 15.79 0.16
C ILE A 26 7.45 15.65 0.00
N ARG A 27 6.88 16.55 -0.80
CA ARG A 27 5.45 16.53 -1.09
C ARG A 27 5.14 15.50 -2.18
N ALA A 28 4.09 14.72 -1.95
CA ALA A 28 3.60 13.77 -2.95
C ALA A 28 2.71 14.45 -3.98
N GLU A 29 2.86 14.04 -5.24
CA GLU A 29 1.98 14.42 -6.35
C GLU A 29 0.86 13.40 -6.55
N LYS A 30 1.07 12.18 -6.05
CA LYS A 30 0.15 11.06 -6.20
C LYS A 30 -0.01 10.29 -4.90
N MET A 31 -1.24 9.99 -4.52
CA MET A 31 -1.56 9.08 -3.43
C MET A 31 -1.89 7.71 -4.00
N VAL A 32 -1.34 6.64 -3.43
CA VAL A 32 -1.55 5.27 -3.91
C VAL A 32 -2.43 4.50 -2.93
N THR A 33 -3.60 4.09 -3.40
CA THR A 33 -4.48 3.14 -2.71
C THR A 33 -4.11 1.72 -3.14
N HIS A 34 -3.82 0.87 -2.16
CA HIS A 34 -3.49 -0.54 -2.37
C HIS A 34 -3.96 -1.41 -1.21
N ALA A 35 -4.15 -2.70 -1.45
CA ALA A 35 -4.36 -3.66 -0.36
C ALA A 35 -3.01 -4.07 0.25
N TRP A 36 -2.99 -4.38 1.55
CA TRP A 36 -1.79 -4.92 2.20
C TRP A 36 -1.49 -6.36 1.80
N SER A 37 -2.50 -7.09 1.34
CA SER A 37 -2.37 -8.43 0.76
C SER A 37 -1.79 -8.42 -0.65
N SER A 38 -1.73 -7.26 -1.32
CA SER A 38 -1.17 -7.13 -2.66
C SER A 38 0.30 -7.55 -2.68
N ILE A 39 0.71 -8.24 -3.74
CA ILE A 39 2.12 -8.56 -3.97
C ILE A 39 2.89 -7.25 -4.18
N PHE A 40 4.02 -7.11 -3.51
CA PHE A 40 4.81 -5.87 -3.57
C PHE A 40 5.26 -5.53 -5.01
N THR A 41 5.59 -6.54 -5.81
CA THR A 41 5.92 -6.39 -7.24
C THR A 41 4.77 -5.73 -8.00
N ASP A 42 3.53 -6.16 -7.78
CA ASP A 42 2.35 -5.63 -8.46
C ASP A 42 2.09 -4.17 -8.07
N LEU A 43 2.28 -3.82 -6.79
CA LEU A 43 2.19 -2.45 -6.32
C LEU A 43 3.20 -1.54 -7.03
N VAL A 44 4.47 -1.96 -7.11
CA VAL A 44 5.50 -1.18 -7.79
C VAL A 44 5.22 -1.11 -9.30
N ALA A 45 4.76 -2.21 -9.91
CA ALA A 45 4.40 -2.24 -11.32
C ALA A 45 3.28 -1.25 -11.65
N ALA A 46 2.21 -1.21 -10.85
CA ALA A 46 1.11 -0.26 -11.02
C ALA A 46 1.57 1.20 -10.93
N ILE A 47 2.50 1.52 -10.01
CA ILE A 47 3.10 2.86 -9.89
C ILE A 47 3.93 3.20 -11.13
N VAL A 48 4.72 2.26 -11.63
CA VAL A 48 5.52 2.48 -12.85
C VAL A 48 4.61 2.65 -14.07
N ALA A 49 3.56 1.85 -14.19
CA ALA A 49 2.56 1.95 -15.26
C ALA A 49 1.82 3.29 -15.24
N ASP A 50 1.44 3.81 -14.06
CA ASP A 50 0.91 5.19 -13.96
C ASP A 50 1.94 6.23 -14.41
N GLY A 51 3.19 6.07 -14.00
CA GLY A 51 4.30 6.94 -14.40
C GLY A 51 4.56 6.95 -15.91
N THR A 52 4.38 5.82 -16.59
CA THR A 52 4.57 5.68 -18.04
C THR A 52 3.27 5.87 -18.84
N GLY A 53 2.14 6.14 -18.17
CA GLY A 53 0.86 6.44 -18.80
C GLY A 53 0.10 5.21 -19.32
N ARG A 54 0.43 4.00 -18.85
CA ARG A 54 -0.18 2.74 -19.30
C ARG A 54 -1.49 2.39 -18.61
N GLU A 55 -2.36 1.67 -19.31
CA GLU A 55 -3.67 1.24 -18.80
C GLU A 55 -3.56 -0.01 -17.91
N HIS A 56 -2.59 -0.87 -18.21
CA HIS A 56 -2.30 -2.13 -17.54
C HIS A 56 -0.87 -2.14 -17.00
N TYR A 57 -0.56 -3.03 -16.06
CA TYR A 57 0.76 -3.12 -15.43
C TYR A 57 1.42 -4.51 -15.50
N ASP A 58 0.83 -5.46 -16.24
CA ASP A 58 1.35 -6.80 -16.49
C ASP A 58 2.80 -6.80 -16.99
N GLU A 59 3.11 -5.99 -18.00
CA GLU A 59 4.46 -5.92 -18.55
C GLU A 59 5.47 -5.33 -17.56
N GLU A 60 5.08 -4.30 -16.81
CA GLU A 60 5.88 -3.74 -15.73
C GLU A 60 6.17 -4.78 -14.65
N ALA A 61 5.18 -5.61 -14.31
CA ALA A 61 5.33 -6.70 -13.35
C ALA A 61 6.29 -7.78 -13.86
N ASP A 62 6.19 -8.16 -15.13
CA ASP A 62 7.09 -9.14 -15.77
C ASP A 62 8.54 -8.63 -15.81
N LEU A 63 8.74 -7.35 -16.12
CA LEU A 63 10.07 -6.72 -16.11
C LEU A 63 10.65 -6.68 -14.69
N LEU A 64 9.86 -6.34 -13.67
CA LEU A 64 10.30 -6.38 -12.27
C LEU A 64 10.66 -7.80 -11.82
N ALA A 65 9.81 -8.79 -12.14
CA ALA A 65 10.05 -10.19 -11.82
C ALA A 65 11.32 -10.73 -12.51
N GLY A 66 11.58 -10.28 -13.74
CA GLY A 66 12.81 -10.58 -14.48
C GLY A 66 14.04 -9.78 -14.06
N GLY A 67 13.95 -8.92 -13.05
CA GLY A 67 15.05 -8.07 -12.59
C GLY A 67 15.47 -6.96 -13.57
N ARG A 68 14.63 -6.65 -14.57
CA ARG A 68 14.88 -5.70 -15.66
C ARG A 68 14.62 -4.24 -15.24
N ILE A 69 15.15 -3.85 -14.09
CA ILE A 69 14.88 -2.54 -13.45
C ILE A 69 15.36 -1.37 -14.32
N GLU A 70 16.50 -1.52 -15.03
CA GLU A 70 17.03 -0.43 -15.86
C GLU A 70 16.12 -0.08 -17.04
N GLU A 71 15.40 -1.05 -17.61
CA GLU A 71 14.41 -0.77 -18.66
C GLU A 71 13.25 0.07 -18.16
N LEU A 72 12.74 -0.24 -16.96
CA LEU A 72 11.69 0.55 -16.32
C LEU A 72 12.16 1.98 -16.04
N LYS A 73 13.41 2.15 -15.58
CA LYS A 73 14.00 3.48 -15.40
C LYS A 73 14.12 4.23 -16.73
N VAL A 74 14.51 3.57 -17.82
CA VAL A 74 14.57 4.19 -19.15
C VAL A 74 13.18 4.69 -19.56
N ARG A 75 12.14 3.85 -19.44
CA ARG A 75 10.75 4.25 -19.74
C ARG A 75 10.29 5.46 -18.94
N LEU A 76 10.57 5.49 -17.63
CA LEU A 76 10.21 6.62 -16.77
C LEU A 76 11.00 7.89 -17.13
N ARG A 77 12.25 7.78 -17.60
CA ARG A 77 13.02 8.94 -18.10
C ARG A 77 12.45 9.47 -19.40
N GLU A 78 12.11 8.58 -20.34
CA GLU A 78 11.50 8.93 -21.62
C GLU A 78 10.12 9.57 -21.43
N ALA A 79 9.34 9.08 -20.47
CA ALA A 79 8.08 9.70 -20.06
C ALA A 79 8.27 11.02 -19.27
N GLY A 80 9.49 11.33 -18.84
CA GLY A 80 9.79 12.50 -18.02
C GLY A 80 9.21 12.43 -16.60
N THR A 81 8.90 11.25 -16.07
CA THR A 81 8.19 11.04 -14.80
C THR A 81 9.02 10.37 -13.71
N LEU A 82 10.29 10.07 -13.97
CA LEU A 82 11.18 9.42 -12.98
C LEU A 82 11.28 10.18 -11.63
N HIS A 83 11.11 11.51 -11.67
CA HIS A 83 11.16 12.36 -10.48
C HIS A 83 9.83 12.44 -9.71
N ARG A 84 8.76 11.84 -10.24
CA ARG A 84 7.41 11.97 -9.68
C ARG A 84 7.32 11.33 -8.31
N VAL A 85 6.69 12.02 -7.37
CA VAL A 85 6.62 11.59 -5.96
C VAL A 85 5.28 10.94 -5.66
N TYR A 86 5.33 9.70 -5.17
CA TYR A 86 4.17 8.92 -4.77
C TYR A 86 4.14 8.74 -3.25
N TRP A 87 2.99 8.97 -2.64
CA TRP A 87 2.69 8.59 -1.28
C TRP A 87 2.13 7.17 -1.27
N VAL A 88 2.79 6.27 -0.57
CA VAL A 88 2.39 4.86 -0.42
C VAL A 88 2.39 4.56 1.07
N CYS A 89 1.26 4.12 1.64
CA CYS A 89 1.11 3.99 3.10
C CYS A 89 2.18 3.08 3.72
N ALA A 90 2.54 1.98 3.04
CA ALA A 90 3.59 1.06 3.48
C ALA A 90 4.98 1.72 3.59
N ILE A 91 5.24 2.81 2.86
CA ILE A 91 6.55 3.49 2.81
C ILE A 91 6.51 4.77 3.67
N SER A 92 5.37 5.46 3.68
CA SER A 92 5.19 6.78 4.29
C SER A 92 4.81 6.75 5.78
N ILE A 93 4.27 5.64 6.28
CA ILE A 93 3.88 5.48 7.69
C ILE A 93 5.05 4.85 8.48
N ASN A 94 5.28 5.34 9.70
CA ASN A 94 6.24 4.72 10.61
C ASN A 94 5.71 3.38 11.16
N GLN A 95 5.94 2.30 10.42
CA GLN A 95 5.54 0.95 10.84
C GLN A 95 6.20 0.52 12.16
N HIS A 96 7.35 1.08 12.54
CA HIS A 96 8.00 0.79 13.82
C HIS A 96 7.23 1.36 15.00
N ALA A 97 6.54 2.48 14.83
CA ALA A 97 5.69 3.08 15.86
C ALA A 97 4.28 2.45 15.94
N GLY A 98 4.01 1.40 15.15
CA GLY A 98 2.72 0.71 15.14
C GLY A 98 2.88 -0.80 15.14
N ILE A 99 2.90 -1.39 13.95
CA ILE A 99 2.64 -2.83 13.75
C ILE A 99 3.89 -3.73 13.78
N CYS A 100 5.09 -3.21 14.09
CA CYS A 100 6.30 -4.01 13.86
C CYS A 100 6.58 -5.15 14.84
N GLY A 101 5.97 -5.12 16.02
CA GLY A 101 6.31 -6.00 17.15
C GLY A 101 5.37 -7.19 17.33
N GLY A 102 4.39 -7.42 16.46
CA GLY A 102 3.44 -8.52 16.63
C GLY A 102 2.47 -8.70 15.46
N TYR A 103 1.66 -9.75 15.56
CA TYR A 103 0.69 -10.18 14.53
C TYR A 103 -0.77 -9.81 14.87
N GLY A 104 -0.95 -8.90 15.84
CA GLY A 104 -2.25 -8.71 16.47
C GLY A 104 -2.65 -9.90 17.34
N LEU A 105 -3.86 -9.82 17.91
CA LEU A 105 -4.42 -10.89 18.72
C LEU A 105 -5.00 -11.98 17.81
N ALA A 106 -4.69 -13.24 18.13
CA ALA A 106 -5.33 -14.37 17.48
C ALA A 106 -6.85 -14.33 17.68
N PRO A 107 -7.65 -14.63 16.65
CA PRO A 107 -9.07 -14.85 16.81
C PRO A 107 -9.34 -15.95 17.86
N PRO A 108 -10.37 -15.79 18.71
CA PRO A 108 -10.62 -16.71 19.82
C PRO A 108 -11.11 -18.10 19.37
N GLU A 109 -11.72 -18.18 18.19
CA GLU A 109 -12.28 -19.42 17.64
C GLU A 109 -11.52 -19.84 16.37
N HIS A 110 -11.28 -21.14 16.25
CA HIS A 110 -10.75 -21.71 15.01
C HIS A 110 -11.82 -21.70 13.92
N GLY A 111 -11.44 -21.21 12.74
CA GLY A 111 -12.32 -21.03 11.59
C GLY A 111 -11.67 -20.08 10.56
N PRO A 112 -12.43 -19.63 9.55
CA PRO A 112 -11.86 -18.85 8.44
C PRO A 112 -11.07 -17.61 8.86
N ARG A 113 -11.49 -16.92 9.93
CA ARG A 113 -10.76 -15.77 10.48
C ARG A 113 -9.44 -16.16 11.14
N TYR A 114 -9.41 -17.29 11.84
CA TYR A 114 -8.18 -17.82 12.43
C TYR A 114 -7.20 -18.24 11.33
N ASP A 115 -7.69 -18.89 10.28
CA ASP A 115 -6.87 -19.33 9.15
C ASP A 115 -6.24 -18.12 8.43
N ALA A 116 -7.03 -17.06 8.18
CA ALA A 116 -6.52 -15.80 7.63
C ALA A 116 -5.49 -15.12 8.55
N TRP A 117 -5.74 -15.11 9.87
CA TRP A 117 -4.76 -14.59 10.85
C TRP A 117 -3.47 -15.42 10.87
N ALA A 118 -3.57 -16.75 10.82
CA ALA A 118 -2.41 -17.63 10.77
C ALA A 118 -1.61 -17.42 9.48
N GLU A 119 -2.29 -17.30 8.33
CA GLU A 119 -1.64 -17.03 7.05
C GLU A 119 -0.96 -15.65 7.01
N SER A 120 -1.54 -14.63 7.63
CA SER A 120 -0.97 -13.28 7.69
C SER A 120 0.40 -13.19 8.37
N GLN A 121 0.78 -14.22 9.13
CA GLN A 121 2.09 -14.32 9.79
C GLN A 121 3.18 -14.81 8.85
N LEU A 122 2.80 -15.33 7.68
CA LEU A 122 3.70 -15.99 6.75
C LEU A 122 4.08 -15.06 5.61
N ASN A 123 5.34 -15.16 5.19
CA ASN A 123 5.82 -14.56 3.97
C ASN A 123 5.06 -15.13 2.77
N THR A 124 4.45 -14.27 1.96
CA THR A 124 3.61 -14.68 0.83
C THR A 124 4.37 -15.47 -0.23
N VAL A 125 5.70 -15.29 -0.32
CA VAL A 125 6.59 -15.99 -1.26
C VAL A 125 7.20 -17.24 -0.63
N THR A 126 7.86 -17.13 0.53
CA THR A 126 8.61 -18.25 1.14
C THR A 126 7.75 -19.14 2.03
N LYS A 127 6.54 -18.69 2.40
CA LYS A 127 5.63 -19.31 3.37
C LYS A 127 6.25 -19.53 4.77
N GLN A 128 7.38 -18.88 5.06
CA GLN A 128 8.01 -18.87 6.38
C GLN A 128 7.41 -17.75 7.24
N ALA A 129 7.35 -17.96 8.56
CA ALA A 129 6.92 -16.92 9.48
C ALA A 129 7.82 -15.67 9.36
N TYR A 130 7.21 -14.48 9.36
CA TYR A 130 7.98 -13.25 9.38
C TYR A 130 8.79 -13.14 10.68
N PRO A 131 9.98 -12.52 10.66
CA PRO A 131 10.64 -12.15 11.90
C PRO A 131 9.94 -10.94 12.52
N LEU A 132 9.60 -11.01 13.80
CA LEU A 132 9.12 -9.85 14.54
C LEU A 132 10.26 -8.88 14.82
N CYS A 133 9.98 -7.59 14.75
CA CYS A 133 10.96 -6.57 15.05
C CYS A 133 11.10 -6.40 16.57
N SER A 134 12.33 -6.53 17.08
CA SER A 134 12.66 -6.36 18.50
C SER A 134 13.04 -4.93 18.88
N CYS A 135 12.66 -3.92 18.08
CA CYS A 135 13.04 -2.54 18.35
C CYS A 135 12.31 -1.95 19.57
N ALA A 136 12.94 -0.96 20.20
CA ALA A 136 12.39 -0.26 21.36
C ALA A 136 11.41 0.87 21.03
N GLU A 137 11.05 1.06 19.74
CA GLU A 137 10.13 2.12 19.32
C GLU A 137 8.77 2.00 20.04
N PRO A 138 8.27 3.06 20.69
CA PRO A 138 6.95 3.05 21.31
C PRO A 138 5.85 2.74 20.30
N LYS A 139 4.89 1.88 20.66
CA LYS A 139 3.75 1.54 19.80
C LYS A 139 2.54 2.41 20.11
N PHE A 140 2.02 3.11 19.10
CA PHE A 140 0.83 3.95 19.19
C PHE A 140 -0.28 3.38 18.30
N PHE A 141 -1.31 2.85 18.97
CA PHE A 141 -2.54 2.38 18.34
C PHE A 141 -3.70 3.34 18.64
N ASN A 142 -4.93 2.95 18.30
CA ASN A 142 -6.13 3.77 18.50
C ASN A 142 -6.40 4.19 19.95
N SER A 143 -5.78 3.53 20.95
CA SER A 143 -5.80 3.96 22.36
C SER A 143 -4.99 5.25 22.62
N ALA A 144 -4.12 5.64 21.70
CA ALA A 144 -3.34 6.88 21.72
C ALA A 144 -3.59 7.70 20.43
N PRO A 145 -4.82 8.17 20.19
CA PRO A 145 -5.26 8.64 18.87
C PRO A 145 -4.53 9.89 18.35
N ALA A 146 -3.91 10.69 19.23
CA ALA A 146 -3.09 11.82 18.81
C ALA A 146 -1.73 11.41 18.21
N ARG A 147 -1.23 10.20 18.55
CA ARG A 147 0.09 9.70 18.13
C ARG A 147 0.02 8.52 17.17
N CYS A 148 -1.13 7.88 17.05
CA CYS A 148 -1.36 6.81 16.08
C CYS A 148 -1.35 7.42 14.67
N GLU A 149 -0.42 7.03 13.80
CA GLU A 149 -0.45 7.45 12.39
C GLU A 149 -1.51 6.67 11.59
N LEU A 150 -1.82 5.45 12.01
CA LEU A 150 -2.73 4.53 11.30
C LEU A 150 -4.19 4.98 11.29
N ASN A 151 -4.59 5.90 12.18
CA ASN A 151 -5.94 6.47 12.22
C ASN A 151 -6.02 7.88 11.62
N LYS A 152 -4.95 8.35 10.97
CA LYS A 152 -4.83 9.70 10.38
C LYS A 152 -5.17 9.72 8.91
N PHE A 153 -5.92 8.73 8.45
CA PHE A 153 -6.24 8.62 7.04
C PHE A 153 -7.05 9.84 6.55
N ASP A 154 -8.12 10.19 7.26
CA ASP A 154 -8.95 11.36 6.93
C ASP A 154 -8.14 12.66 6.98
N ASP A 155 -7.33 12.84 8.03
CA ASP A 155 -6.43 13.99 8.19
C ASP A 155 -5.41 14.09 7.04
N MET A 156 -4.85 12.95 6.63
CA MET A 156 -3.88 12.84 5.54
C MET A 156 -4.54 13.16 4.20
N MET A 157 -5.72 12.59 3.90
CA MET A 157 -6.45 12.87 2.67
C MET A 157 -6.86 14.33 2.58
N ALA A 158 -7.37 14.92 3.67
CA ALA A 158 -7.72 16.34 3.70
C ALA A 158 -6.50 17.25 3.49
N LEU A 159 -5.36 16.90 4.09
CA LEU A 159 -4.11 17.65 3.89
C LEU A 159 -3.61 17.55 2.45
N LEU A 160 -3.70 16.36 1.84
CA LEU A 160 -3.29 16.12 0.46
C LEU A 160 -4.24 16.80 -0.54
N SER A 161 -5.55 16.73 -0.33
CA SER A 161 -6.56 17.29 -1.23
C SER A 161 -6.67 18.81 -1.15
N ALA A 162 -6.29 19.41 -0.02
CA ALA A 162 -6.14 20.87 0.09
C ALA A 162 -5.07 21.43 -0.86
N ASP A 163 -4.19 20.60 -1.41
CA ASP A 163 -3.25 21.00 -2.42
C ASP A 163 -3.81 20.87 -3.83
N ALA A 164 -3.83 21.96 -4.57
CA ALA A 164 -4.21 21.95 -5.96
C ALA A 164 -3.23 21.06 -6.74
N GLY A 165 -3.71 19.89 -7.21
CA GLY A 165 -3.00 19.06 -8.18
C GLY A 165 -2.64 17.65 -7.73
N ILE A 166 -2.93 17.23 -6.50
CA ILE A 166 -2.76 15.81 -6.16
C ILE A 166 -3.72 14.93 -6.97
N THR A 167 -3.27 13.75 -7.36
CA THR A 167 -4.11 12.70 -7.97
C THR A 167 -4.01 11.41 -7.18
N GLN A 168 -4.95 10.49 -7.39
CA GLN A 168 -4.94 9.17 -6.77
C GLN A 168 -4.67 8.09 -7.82
N VAL A 169 -3.84 7.13 -7.46
CA VAL A 169 -3.65 5.87 -8.19
C VAL A 169 -4.28 4.77 -7.37
N VAL A 170 -5.23 4.04 -7.96
CA VAL A 170 -5.84 2.86 -7.35
C VAL A 170 -5.19 1.64 -7.99
N ALA A 171 -4.26 1.03 -7.27
CA ALA A 171 -3.50 -0.14 -7.73
C ALA A 171 -4.28 -1.42 -7.39
N MET A 172 -5.12 -1.88 -8.33
CA MET A 172 -5.90 -3.11 -8.15
C MET A 172 -4.99 -4.32 -8.26
N ASP A 173 -5.01 -5.20 -7.26
CA ASP A 173 -4.38 -6.52 -7.39
C ASP A 173 -5.17 -7.44 -8.34
N LYS A 174 -4.53 -8.52 -8.82
CA LYS A 174 -5.14 -9.50 -9.74
C LYS A 174 -6.47 -10.06 -9.25
N SER A 175 -6.62 -10.20 -7.92
CA SER A 175 -7.82 -10.71 -7.27
C SER A 175 -8.75 -9.61 -6.80
N PHE A 176 -8.53 -8.34 -7.16
CA PHE A 176 -9.27 -7.16 -6.71
C PHE A 176 -9.61 -7.20 -5.20
N ALA A 177 -8.71 -7.73 -4.38
CA ALA A 177 -8.85 -7.80 -2.93
C ALA A 177 -8.95 -6.40 -2.32
N LEU A 178 -8.38 -5.39 -2.97
CA LEU A 178 -8.58 -3.97 -2.64
C LEU A 178 -10.06 -3.62 -2.42
N LEU A 179 -10.95 -4.12 -3.28
CA LEU A 179 -12.38 -3.79 -3.22
C LEU A 179 -13.11 -4.47 -2.05
N SER A 180 -12.51 -5.46 -1.40
CA SER A 180 -13.05 -6.06 -0.17
C SER A 180 -12.50 -5.42 1.10
N ARG A 181 -11.67 -4.37 1.00
CA ARG A 181 -11.11 -3.65 2.15
C ARG A 181 -11.82 -2.31 2.33
N VAL A 182 -12.52 -2.16 3.46
CA VAL A 182 -13.36 -0.97 3.70
C VAL A 182 -12.53 0.31 3.72
N TRP A 183 -11.28 0.25 4.20
CA TRP A 183 -10.42 1.43 4.20
C TRP A 183 -10.06 1.83 2.78
N CYS A 184 -9.73 0.89 1.87
CA CYS A 184 -9.43 1.18 0.47
C CYS A 184 -10.62 1.86 -0.22
N LEU A 185 -11.83 1.38 0.05
CA LEU A 185 -13.06 2.02 -0.45
C LEU A 185 -13.25 3.41 0.15
N ALA A 186 -12.97 3.61 1.44
CA ALA A 186 -13.00 4.93 2.05
C ALA A 186 -11.99 5.88 1.39
N GLU A 187 -10.77 5.41 1.05
CA GLU A 187 -9.78 6.22 0.32
C GLU A 187 -10.29 6.66 -1.05
N ILE A 188 -10.96 5.76 -1.77
CA ILE A 188 -11.53 6.03 -3.09
C ILE A 188 -12.70 7.01 -2.99
N VAL A 189 -13.59 6.83 -2.02
CA VAL A 189 -14.75 7.70 -1.81
C VAL A 189 -14.32 9.10 -1.36
N GLU A 190 -13.36 9.18 -0.45
CA GLU A 190 -12.85 10.46 0.04
C GLU A 190 -12.13 11.26 -1.06
N ALA A 191 -11.31 10.59 -1.88
CA ALA A 191 -10.71 11.21 -3.07
C ALA A 191 -11.76 11.76 -4.04
N ALA A 192 -12.82 10.98 -4.30
CA ALA A 192 -13.92 11.41 -5.17
C ALA A 192 -14.69 12.61 -4.58
N ALA A 193 -14.99 12.58 -3.28
CA ALA A 193 -15.64 13.68 -2.55
C ALA A 193 -14.80 14.96 -2.58
N SER A 194 -13.47 14.81 -2.47
CA SER A 194 -12.48 15.88 -2.55
C SER A 194 -12.15 16.31 -3.99
N ARG A 195 -12.78 15.72 -5.03
CA ARG A 195 -12.51 15.98 -6.45
C ARG A 195 -11.06 15.75 -6.87
N THR A 196 -10.36 14.86 -6.17
CA THR A 196 -9.03 14.39 -6.53
C THR A 196 -9.14 13.46 -7.75
N PRO A 197 -8.49 13.75 -8.89
CA PRO A 197 -8.56 12.87 -10.06
C PRO A 197 -8.01 11.47 -9.73
N GLN A 198 -8.74 10.43 -10.11
CA GLN A 198 -8.40 9.04 -9.81
C GLN A 198 -8.04 8.29 -11.09
N ARG A 199 -6.98 7.48 -11.04
CA ARG A 199 -6.59 6.55 -12.11
C ARG A 199 -6.58 5.14 -11.54
N VAL A 200 -7.37 4.25 -12.15
CA VAL A 200 -7.39 2.83 -11.79
C VAL A 200 -6.40 2.09 -12.67
N LEU A 201 -5.50 1.33 -12.06
CA LEU A 201 -4.55 0.45 -12.73
C LEU A 201 -4.92 -1.00 -12.38
N VAL A 202 -5.10 -1.83 -13.41
CA VAL A 202 -5.37 -3.27 -13.27
C VAL A 202 -4.24 -4.06 -13.93
N TYR A 203 -4.06 -5.33 -13.53
CA TYR A 203 -2.95 -6.14 -14.03
C TYR A 203 -3.01 -6.28 -15.55
N ASP A 204 -4.12 -6.82 -16.06
CA ASP A 204 -4.46 -6.94 -17.48
C ASP A 204 -5.98 -6.97 -17.63
N GLY A 205 -6.46 -7.04 -18.88
CA GLY A 205 -7.89 -7.19 -19.17
C GLY A 205 -8.45 -8.58 -18.82
N GLU A 206 -7.61 -9.63 -18.81
CA GLU A 206 -8.05 -11.00 -18.53
C GLU A 206 -8.47 -11.17 -17.07
N CYS A 207 -7.77 -10.53 -16.13
CA CYS A 207 -8.10 -10.52 -14.71
C CYS A 207 -9.48 -9.88 -14.46
N VAL A 208 -9.81 -8.81 -15.19
CA VAL A 208 -11.12 -8.15 -15.08
C VAL A 208 -12.24 -9.11 -15.49
N GLU A 209 -12.07 -9.80 -16.61
CA GLU A 209 -13.06 -10.76 -17.12
C GLU A 209 -13.20 -11.98 -16.21
N ALA A 210 -12.08 -12.52 -15.70
CA ALA A 210 -12.08 -13.65 -14.77
C ALA A 210 -12.85 -13.31 -13.47
N GLU A 211 -12.70 -12.09 -12.97
CA GLU A 211 -13.29 -11.65 -11.71
C GLU A 211 -14.65 -10.96 -11.88
N TYR A 212 -15.12 -10.77 -13.11
CA TYR A 212 -16.30 -9.97 -13.45
C TYR A 212 -17.56 -10.36 -12.66
N HIS A 213 -17.80 -11.67 -12.49
CA HIS A 213 -18.94 -12.18 -11.72
C HIS A 213 -18.84 -11.89 -10.22
N ARG A 214 -17.63 -11.84 -9.66
CA ARG A 214 -17.40 -11.47 -8.26
C ARG A 214 -17.55 -9.96 -8.10
N LEU A 215 -16.97 -9.18 -9.00
CA LEU A 215 -17.06 -7.71 -9.01
C LEU A 215 -18.52 -7.22 -9.09
N LYS A 216 -19.38 -7.88 -9.88
CA LYS A 216 -20.82 -7.58 -9.96
C LYS A 216 -21.59 -7.79 -8.66
N ARG A 217 -21.06 -8.60 -7.74
CA ARG A 217 -21.71 -8.97 -6.47
C ARG A 217 -21.06 -8.32 -5.27
N LEU A 218 -20.16 -7.36 -5.49
CA LEU A 218 -19.47 -6.67 -4.41
C LEU A 218 -20.47 -5.97 -3.51
N ASP A 219 -20.46 -6.32 -2.23
CA ASP A 219 -21.26 -5.67 -1.19
C ASP A 219 -20.33 -5.05 -0.15
N ILE A 220 -20.44 -3.74 0.02
CA ILE A 220 -19.63 -3.00 0.98
C ILE A 220 -19.83 -3.48 2.42
N ARG A 221 -21.00 -4.07 2.73
CA ARG A 221 -21.32 -4.62 4.05
C ARG A 221 -20.53 -5.89 4.38
N GLU A 222 -19.99 -6.54 3.34
CA GLU A 222 -19.15 -7.73 3.47
C GLU A 222 -17.65 -7.39 3.48
N CYS A 223 -17.29 -6.10 3.37
CA CYS A 223 -15.90 -5.67 3.38
C CYS A 223 -15.26 -5.75 4.77
N GLU A 224 -13.96 -6.02 4.77
CA GLU A 224 -13.15 -6.18 5.96
C GLU A 224 -12.52 -4.85 6.40
N ALA A 225 -12.57 -4.58 7.70
CA ALA A 225 -11.97 -3.40 8.33
C ALA A 225 -10.56 -3.63 8.87
N THR A 226 -10.12 -4.89 8.92
CA THR A 226 -8.89 -5.34 9.59
C THR A 226 -7.96 -6.02 8.63
#